data_AF-X1PBG4-F1
#
_entry.id   AF-X1PBG4-F1
#
_cell.length_a   1.000
_cell.length_b   1.000
_cell.length_c   1.000
_cell.angle_alpha   90.00
_cell.angle_beta   90.00
_cell.angle_gamma   90.00
#
_symmetry.space_group_name_H-M   'P 1'
#
loop_
_entity.id
_entity.type
_entity.pdbx_description
1 polymer ?
#
loop_
_entity_poly.entity_id
_entity_poly.type
_entity_poly.pdbx_seq_one_letter_code
_entity_poly.pdbx_strand_id
1 'polypeptide(L)'
;MAVGKRSGEKALQKVLGQGANVNAANPLEVHDPKVGSLISYEGTTTADGAGDGSDLIDSVLATKPDYDGHWVVITSGPYVGQCSDITGATTGGTVTAHTAFDGQILRGTQFV
;
A
#
# COMPACT_ATOMS: atom_id res chain seq x y z
N MET A 1 25.75 -53.43 -29.93
CA MET A 1 25.44 -51.97 -29.93
C MET A 1 24.85 -51.63 -28.57
N ALA A 2 25.52 -50.82 -27.75
CA ALA A 2 25.07 -50.48 -26.40
C ALA A 2 24.14 -49.26 -26.47
N VAL A 3 22.90 -49.43 -25.99
CA VAL A 3 21.93 -48.33 -25.86
C VAL A 3 22.34 -47.47 -24.67
N GLY A 4 22.84 -46.26 -24.95
CA GLY A 4 23.22 -45.30 -23.92
C GLY A 4 22.00 -44.84 -23.10
N LYS A 5 21.99 -45.17 -21.80
CA LYS A 5 21.05 -44.61 -20.82
C LYS A 5 21.33 -43.11 -20.69
N ARG A 6 20.44 -42.27 -21.23
CA ARG A 6 20.44 -40.84 -20.91
C ARG A 6 19.96 -40.70 -19.47
N SER A 7 20.83 -40.24 -18.57
CA SER A 7 20.47 -39.80 -17.23
C SER A 7 19.56 -38.58 -17.37
N GLY A 8 18.25 -38.80 -17.35
CA GLY A 8 17.23 -37.75 -17.42
C GLY A 8 16.94 -37.19 -16.03
N GLU A 9 17.96 -36.67 -15.35
CA GLU A 9 17.73 -35.95 -14.10
C GLU A 9 16.93 -34.68 -14.44
N LYS A 10 15.67 -34.62 -13.97
CA LYS A 10 14.77 -33.52 -14.31
C LYS A 10 15.36 -32.23 -13.72
N ALA A 11 15.49 -31.17 -14.51
CA ALA A 11 16.13 -29.92 -14.10
C ALA A 11 15.63 -29.37 -12.74
N LEU A 12 14.35 -29.61 -12.43
CA LEU A 12 13.73 -29.23 -11.15
C LEU A 12 14.31 -30.00 -9.94
N GLN A 13 14.70 -31.27 -10.09
CA GLN A 13 15.35 -32.05 -9.02
C GLN A 13 16.76 -31.54 -8.71
N LYS A 14 17.47 -31.01 -9.72
CA LYS A 14 18.77 -30.38 -9.55
C LYS A 14 18.68 -29.04 -8.80
N VAL A 15 17.61 -28.27 -9.03
CA VAL A 15 17.42 -26.94 -8.43
C VAL A 15 16.85 -27.01 -7.01
N LEU A 16 15.90 -27.92 -6.76
CA LEU A 16 15.14 -27.98 -5.51
C LEU A 16 15.64 -29.06 -4.53
N GLY A 17 16.60 -29.88 -4.94
CA GLY A 17 16.97 -31.11 -4.23
C GLY A 17 15.87 -32.17 -4.35
N GLN A 18 16.18 -33.41 -3.98
CA GLN A 18 15.28 -34.57 -4.11
C GLN A 18 14.14 -34.56 -3.07
N GLY A 19 13.38 -33.46 -2.96
CA GLY A 19 12.19 -33.35 -2.10
C GLY A 19 12.46 -33.39 -0.59
N ALA A 20 13.69 -33.68 -0.13
CA ALA A 20 14.01 -33.73 1.29
C ALA A 20 13.97 -32.36 1.98
N ASN A 21 14.21 -31.29 1.21
CA ASN A 21 14.28 -29.92 1.74
C ASN A 21 12.90 -29.29 1.96
N VAL A 22 11.82 -29.88 1.43
CA VAL A 22 10.46 -29.39 1.66
C VAL A 22 9.62 -30.55 2.16
N ASN A 23 9.40 -30.61 3.46
CA ASN A 23 8.65 -31.68 4.11
C ASN A 23 7.79 -31.10 5.25
N ALA A 24 6.97 -31.93 5.90
CA ALA A 24 6.10 -31.45 6.98
C ALA A 24 6.86 -30.80 8.15
N ALA A 25 8.13 -31.19 8.38
CA ALA A 25 9.04 -30.59 9.34
C ALA A 25 9.92 -29.46 8.77
N ASN A 26 9.83 -29.16 7.47
CA ASN A 26 10.49 -28.02 6.83
C ASN A 26 9.67 -27.52 5.62
N PRO A 27 8.50 -26.91 5.84
CA PRO A 27 7.69 -26.40 4.74
C PRO A 27 8.39 -25.20 4.07
N LEU A 28 8.05 -24.92 2.80
CA LEU A 28 8.38 -23.64 2.20
C LEU A 28 7.56 -22.57 2.90
N GLU A 29 8.18 -21.81 3.80
CA GLU A 29 7.54 -20.67 4.43
C GLU A 29 7.48 -19.52 3.42
N VAL A 30 6.28 -19.28 2.90
CA VAL A 30 5.97 -18.00 2.28
C VAL A 30 5.76 -17.03 3.44
N HIS A 31 6.78 -16.23 3.72
CA HIS A 31 6.55 -15.01 4.48
C HIS A 31 5.67 -14.12 3.61
N ASP A 32 4.35 -14.19 3.80
CA ASP A 32 3.50 -13.07 3.42
C ASP A 32 4.14 -11.87 4.12
N PRO A 33 4.67 -10.87 3.38
CA PRO A 33 5.01 -9.63 4.03
C PRO A 33 3.69 -9.21 4.64
N LYS A 34 3.60 -9.25 5.98
CA LYS A 34 2.53 -8.59 6.68
C LYS A 34 2.58 -7.18 6.11
N VAL A 35 1.66 -6.88 5.19
CA VAL A 35 1.29 -5.52 4.85
C VAL A 35 0.84 -5.02 6.20
N GLY A 36 1.76 -4.30 6.85
CA GLY A 36 1.68 -4.01 8.26
C GLY A 36 0.32 -3.40 8.51
N SER A 37 -0.28 -3.74 9.64
CA SER A 37 -1.41 -2.99 10.18
C SER A 37 -0.96 -1.57 10.54
N LEU A 38 -0.60 -0.78 9.53
CA LEU A 38 -0.76 0.66 9.53
C LEU A 38 -2.24 0.85 9.32
N ILE A 39 -2.89 1.55 10.24
CA ILE A 39 -4.24 2.06 10.03
C ILE A 39 -4.10 3.10 8.91
N SER A 40 -4.12 2.63 7.67
CA SER A 40 -4.12 3.44 6.46
C SER A 40 -5.51 3.30 5.89
N TYR A 41 -6.21 4.43 5.82
CA TYR A 41 -7.48 4.49 5.13
C TYR A 41 -7.19 4.86 3.69
N GLU A 42 -7.47 3.95 2.78
CA GLU A 42 -7.44 4.22 1.35
C GLU A 42 -8.76 4.87 0.94
N GLY A 43 -8.66 6.01 0.25
CA GLY A 43 -9.81 6.80 -0.13
C GLY A 43 -9.67 7.46 -1.50
N THR A 44 -10.78 8.05 -1.94
CA THR A 44 -10.82 8.92 -3.12
C THR A 44 -11.53 10.21 -2.74
N THR A 45 -10.89 11.34 -2.98
CA THR A 45 -11.45 12.64 -2.63
C THR A 45 -12.80 12.87 -3.32
N THR A 46 -13.78 13.35 -2.55
CA THR A 46 -15.14 13.57 -3.05
C THR A 46 -15.42 15.03 -3.36
N ALA A 47 -14.57 15.94 -2.91
CA ALA A 47 -14.59 17.37 -3.19
C ALA A 47 -13.17 17.92 -3.35
N ASP A 48 -13.06 19.10 -3.93
CA ASP A 48 -11.78 19.80 -4.04
C ASP A 48 -11.39 20.35 -2.67
N GLY A 49 -10.13 20.15 -2.29
CA GLY A 49 -9.53 20.74 -1.10
C GLY A 49 -9.31 22.23 -1.21
N ALA A 50 -8.63 22.81 -0.22
CA ALA A 50 -8.25 24.22 -0.24
C ALA A 50 -7.25 24.52 -1.37
N GLY A 51 -7.38 25.71 -1.97
CA GLY A 51 -6.57 26.12 -3.13
C GLY A 51 -5.05 26.15 -2.87
N ASP A 52 -4.66 26.27 -1.60
CA ASP A 52 -3.28 26.27 -1.14
C ASP A 52 -2.74 24.87 -0.80
N GLY A 53 -3.55 23.81 -0.97
CA GLY A 53 -3.16 22.43 -0.66
C GLY A 53 -3.21 22.07 0.82
N SER A 54 -3.81 22.90 1.67
CA SER A 54 -3.92 22.62 3.11
C SER A 54 -4.94 21.54 3.46
N ASP A 55 -5.95 21.30 2.61
CA ASP A 55 -7.03 20.37 2.90
C ASP A 55 -7.14 19.25 1.87
N LEU A 56 -7.56 18.08 2.37
CA LEU A 56 -8.03 16.96 1.57
C LEU A 56 -9.44 16.56 2.04
N ILE A 57 -10.36 16.38 1.09
CA ILE A 57 -11.78 16.16 1.41
C ILE A 57 -12.29 14.84 0.83
N ASP A 58 -12.68 13.93 1.71
CA ASP A 58 -13.42 12.70 1.41
C ASP A 58 -14.60 12.56 2.38
N SER A 59 -15.82 12.64 1.86
CA SER A 59 -17.06 12.52 2.64
C SER A 59 -17.16 11.25 3.48
N VAL A 60 -16.47 10.17 3.10
CA VAL A 60 -16.46 8.92 3.88
C VAL A 60 -15.74 9.12 5.22
N LEU A 61 -14.72 9.98 5.27
CA LEU A 61 -13.98 10.31 6.50
C LEU A 61 -14.87 10.93 7.57
N ALA A 62 -16.02 11.52 7.21
CA ALA A 62 -16.97 12.07 8.18
C ALA A 62 -17.54 11.03 9.17
N THR A 63 -17.46 9.74 8.82
CA THR A 63 -17.92 8.62 9.65
C THR A 63 -16.78 7.81 10.25
N LYS A 64 -15.54 8.23 10.01
CA LYS A 64 -14.33 7.54 10.45
C LYS A 64 -13.80 8.15 11.76
N PRO A 65 -12.89 7.44 12.45
CA PRO A 65 -12.17 8.02 13.58
C PRO A 65 -11.42 9.29 13.17
N ASP A 66 -10.96 10.03 14.17
CA ASP A 66 -10.05 11.13 13.96
C ASP A 66 -8.69 10.63 13.46
N TYR A 67 -8.12 11.33 12.48
CA TYR A 67 -6.81 11.07 11.88
C TYR A 67 -5.74 12.09 12.28
N ASP A 68 -5.99 12.95 13.28
CA ASP A 68 -4.95 13.84 13.83
C ASP A 68 -3.67 13.05 14.19
N GLY A 69 -2.53 13.50 13.66
CA GLY A 69 -1.23 12.85 13.82
C GLY A 69 -0.98 11.65 12.91
N HIS A 70 -1.93 11.25 12.05
CA HIS A 70 -1.70 10.24 11.02
C HIS A 70 -1.06 10.85 9.76
N TRP A 71 -0.49 9.99 8.92
CA TRP A 71 0.06 10.41 7.63
C TRP A 71 -0.95 10.16 6.52
N VAL A 72 -0.93 11.04 5.52
CA VAL A 72 -1.65 10.85 4.26
C VAL A 72 -0.64 10.89 3.12
N VAL A 73 -0.82 9.99 2.16
CA VAL A 73 -0.01 9.93 0.93
C VAL A 73 -0.92 10.00 -0.28
N ILE A 74 -0.62 10.91 -1.21
CA ILE A 74 -1.34 11.04 -2.48
C ILE A 74 -0.85 9.97 -3.46
N THR A 75 -1.76 9.15 -3.97
CA THR A 75 -1.43 7.99 -4.84
C THR A 75 -1.86 8.17 -6.29
N SER A 76 -2.55 9.25 -6.63
CA SER A 76 -2.90 9.59 -8.02
C SER A 76 -2.92 11.09 -8.29
N GLY A 77 -3.04 11.48 -9.56
CA GLY A 77 -3.13 12.88 -9.98
C GLY A 77 -1.79 13.62 -10.01
N PRO A 78 -1.82 14.97 -10.12
CA PRO A 78 -0.61 15.80 -10.31
C PRO A 78 0.38 15.76 -9.15
N TYR A 79 -0.10 15.50 -7.94
CA TYR A 79 0.68 15.54 -6.70
C TYR A 79 1.00 14.14 -6.16
N VAL A 80 0.96 13.13 -7.03
CA VAL A 80 1.28 11.74 -6.66
C VAL A 80 2.67 11.63 -6.00
N GLY A 81 2.73 10.88 -4.91
CA GLY A 81 3.94 10.68 -4.12
C GLY A 81 4.18 11.75 -3.05
N GLN A 82 3.38 12.82 -3.00
CA GLN A 82 3.42 13.75 -1.89
C GLN A 82 2.80 13.13 -0.64
N CYS A 83 3.35 13.48 0.51
CA CYS A 83 2.87 13.03 1.80
C CYS A 83 2.95 14.18 2.81
N SER A 84 2.03 14.17 3.76
CA SER A 84 2.03 15.07 4.90
C SER A 84 1.43 14.35 6.10
N ASP A 85 1.83 14.74 7.30
CA ASP A 85 1.06 14.47 8.50
C ASP A 85 -0.23 15.31 8.51
N ILE A 86 -1.26 14.77 9.14
CA ILE A 86 -2.55 15.40 9.37
C ILE A 86 -2.48 16.12 10.71
N THR A 87 -2.95 17.36 10.74
CA THR A 87 -3.01 18.19 11.94
C THR A 87 -4.44 18.64 12.21
N GLY A 88 -4.86 18.51 13.46
CA GLY A 88 -6.19 18.88 13.89
C GLY A 88 -7.26 17.83 13.60
N ALA A 89 -8.45 18.07 14.13
CA ALA A 89 -9.53 17.10 14.12
C ALA A 89 -10.13 16.91 12.72
N THR A 90 -10.28 15.64 12.32
CA THR A 90 -11.01 15.25 11.10
C THR A 90 -12.47 15.66 11.23
N THR A 91 -12.91 16.63 10.43
CA THR A 91 -14.23 17.25 10.58
C THR A 91 -14.97 17.25 9.26
N GLY A 92 -16.18 16.67 9.24
CA GLY A 92 -17.05 16.71 8.05
C GLY A 92 -16.47 16.04 6.81
N GLY A 93 -15.48 15.16 6.97
CA GLY A 93 -14.77 14.52 5.86
C GLY A 93 -13.51 15.26 5.40
N THR A 94 -13.14 16.35 6.07
CA THR A 94 -11.92 17.10 5.81
C THR A 94 -10.82 16.68 6.76
N VAL A 95 -9.63 16.47 6.20
CA VAL A 95 -8.36 16.38 6.93
C VAL A 95 -7.48 17.55 6.50
N THR A 96 -6.80 18.16 7.45
CA THR A 96 -5.90 19.29 7.20
C THR A 96 -4.46 18.79 7.28
N ALA A 97 -3.70 19.03 6.22
CA ALA A 97 -2.28 18.71 6.15
C ALA A 97 -1.47 19.71 6.98
N HIS A 98 -0.56 19.22 7.81
CA HIS A 98 0.36 20.07 8.57
C HIS A 98 1.31 20.81 7.62
N THR A 99 1.85 20.11 6.63
CA THR A 99 2.58 20.71 5.51
C THR A 99 1.68 20.64 4.28
N ALA A 100 1.29 21.81 3.77
CA ALA A 100 0.43 21.89 2.59
C ALA A 100 1.08 21.18 1.38
N PHE A 101 0.25 20.53 0.57
CA PHE A 101 0.66 20.01 -0.73
C PHE A 101 1.02 21.16 -1.68
N ASP A 102 1.75 20.85 -2.76
CA ASP A 102 2.17 21.87 -3.74
C ASP A 102 1.01 22.52 -4.52
N GLY A 103 -0.24 22.11 -4.25
CA GLY A 103 -1.44 22.81 -4.64
C GLY A 103 -2.72 22.06 -4.29
N GLN A 104 -3.83 22.53 -4.84
CA GLN A 104 -5.17 22.03 -4.53
C GLN A 104 -5.33 20.55 -4.88
N ILE A 105 -5.66 19.72 -3.89
CA ILE A 105 -6.06 18.33 -4.12
C ILE A 105 -7.48 18.30 -4.66
N LEU A 106 -7.62 18.00 -5.95
CA LEU A 106 -8.92 17.98 -6.63
C LEU A 106 -9.71 16.70 -6.32
N ARG A 107 -11.02 16.76 -6.52
CA ARG A 107 -11.94 15.63 -6.49
C ARG A 107 -11.48 14.51 -7.42
N GLY A 108 -11.60 13.26 -6.96
CA GLY A 108 -11.18 12.07 -7.72
C GLY A 108 -9.71 11.69 -7.52
N THR A 109 -9.00 12.39 -6.63
CA THR A 109 -7.62 12.05 -6.25
C THR A 109 -7.63 10.91 -5.24
N GLN A 110 -6.77 9.91 -5.44
CA GLN A 110 -6.63 8.75 -4.57
C GLN A 110 -5.56 9.01 -3.52
N PHE A 111 -5.76 8.48 -2.32
CA PHE A 111 -4.84 8.63 -1.19
C PHE A 111 -4.90 7.43 -0.25
N VAL A 112 -3.88 7.30 0.61
CA VAL A 112 -3.73 6.26 1.65
C VAL A 112 -3.24 6.83 2.97
#